data_AF-A0A6G7YB44-F1
#
_entry.id   AF-A0A6G7YB44-F1
#
_cell.length_a   1.000
_cell.length_b   1.000
_cell.length_c   1.000
_cell.angle_alpha   90.00
_cell.angle_beta   90.00
_cell.angle_gamma   90.00
#
_symmetry.space_group_name_H-M   'P 1'
#
loop_
_entity.id
_entity.type
_entity.pdbx_description
1 polymer ?
#
loop_
_entity_poly.entity_id
_entity_poly.type
_entity_poly.pdbx_seq_one_letter_code
_entity_poly.pdbx_strand_id
1 'polypeptide(L)'
;MSLPVPLTVETAAALADSVVDAARQLNGVELDFSEASLAQVDAILDEFHEIGSRATASATVAFGAYIGEVLVRNAGYRWRDTTAEERDLYGGWPMVVARDADQKVANPIGKAFKRVDNGPGEGVAFFYTVMAQS
;
A
#
# COMPACT_ATOMS: atom_id res chain seq x y z
N MET A 1 -15.01 12.16 0.09
CA MET A 1 -14.48 11.21 1.08
C MET A 1 -13.18 11.79 1.61
N SER A 2 -12.96 11.86 2.92
CA SER A 2 -11.75 12.45 3.51
C SER A 2 -10.95 11.38 4.22
N LEU A 3 -9.64 11.36 4.00
CA LEU A 3 -8.72 10.61 4.84
C LEU A 3 -8.66 11.24 6.24
N PRO A 4 -8.32 10.48 7.30
CA PRO A 4 -8.16 11.02 8.65
C PRO A 4 -6.99 12.01 8.73
N VAL A 5 -5.99 11.86 7.86
CA VAL A 5 -4.84 12.75 7.70
C VAL A 5 -4.55 12.95 6.21
N PRO A 6 -3.90 14.07 5.80
CA PRO A 6 -3.46 14.26 4.42
C PRO A 6 -2.56 13.10 3.97
N LEU A 7 -2.53 12.80 2.67
CA LEU A 7 -1.61 11.81 2.13
C LEU A 7 -0.25 12.48 1.85
N THR A 8 0.66 12.47 2.83
CA THR A 8 2.04 12.97 2.72
C THR A 8 3.08 11.94 3.20
N VAL A 9 4.35 12.17 2.88
CA VAL A 9 5.47 11.28 3.29
C VAL A 9 5.50 11.12 4.82
N GLU A 10 5.23 12.20 5.56
CA GLU A 10 5.26 12.26 7.02
C GLU A 10 4.11 11.50 7.68
N THR A 11 3.00 11.33 6.96
CA THR A 11 1.76 10.75 7.46
C THR A 11 1.54 9.31 6.98
N ALA A 12 2.37 8.81 6.07
CA ALA A 12 2.28 7.46 5.53
C ALA A 12 2.31 6.37 6.62
N ALA A 13 3.23 6.48 7.58
CA ALA A 13 3.32 5.54 8.69
C ALA A 13 2.06 5.57 9.57
N ALA A 14 1.52 6.75 9.88
CA ALA A 14 0.29 6.89 10.66
C ALA A 14 -0.94 6.32 9.94
N LEU A 15 -1.01 6.48 8.61
CA LEU A 15 -2.06 5.85 7.80
C LEU A 15 -1.94 4.32 7.84
N ALA A 16 -0.72 3.78 7.77
CA ALA A 16 -0.50 2.35 7.88
C ALA A 16 -0.90 1.79 9.25
N ASP A 17 -0.52 2.47 10.34
CA ASP A 17 -0.90 2.08 11.70
C ASP A 17 -2.44 2.07 11.87
N SER A 18 -3.15 3.02 11.25
CA SER A 18 -4.61 3.07 11.30
C SER A 18 -5.28 1.82 10.71
N VAL A 19 -4.65 1.18 9.72
CA VAL A 19 -5.18 -0.04 9.12
C VAL A 19 -4.91 -1.27 9.98
N VAL A 20 -3.83 -1.27 10.76
CA VAL A 20 -3.54 -2.33 11.73
C VAL A 20 -4.64 -2.39 12.79
N ASP A 21 -4.97 -1.23 13.37
CA ASP A 21 -6.05 -1.12 14.35
C ASP A 21 -7.40 -1.53 13.76
N ALA A 22 -7.71 -1.05 12.55
CA ALA A 22 -8.97 -1.36 11.87
C ALA A 22 -9.09 -2.84 11.52
N ALA A 23 -8.06 -3.46 10.96
CA ALA A 23 -8.06 -4.89 10.60
C ALA A 23 -8.25 -5.77 11.83
N ARG A 24 -7.62 -5.40 12.96
CA ARG A 24 -7.79 -6.10 14.23
C ARG A 24 -9.21 -5.98 14.77
N GLN A 25 -9.77 -4.76 14.78
CA GLN A 25 -11.08 -4.49 15.35
C GLN A 25 -12.24 -5.01 14.50
N LEU A 26 -12.13 -4.93 13.18
CA LEU A 26 -13.23 -5.24 12.26
C LEU A 26 -13.18 -6.68 11.74
N ASN A 27 -11.98 -7.25 11.56
CA ASN A 27 -11.79 -8.56 10.94
C ASN A 27 -11.10 -9.58 11.87
N GLY A 28 -10.59 -9.15 13.03
CA GLY A 28 -9.80 -10.03 13.92
C GLY A 28 -8.44 -10.43 13.32
N VAL A 29 -7.94 -9.65 12.36
CA VAL A 29 -6.69 -9.90 11.63
C VAL A 29 -5.56 -9.11 12.27
N GLU A 30 -4.43 -9.76 12.55
CA GLU A 30 -3.24 -9.14 13.11
C GLU A 30 -2.24 -8.80 11.99
N LEU A 31 -2.10 -7.51 11.69
CA LEU A 31 -1.16 -6.97 10.71
C LEU A 31 0.09 -6.45 11.43
N ASP A 32 1.23 -7.10 11.25
CA ASP A 32 2.46 -6.89 12.03
C ASP A 32 3.63 -6.27 11.25
N PHE A 33 3.35 -5.76 10.05
CA PHE A 33 4.31 -5.24 9.08
C PHE A 33 5.33 -6.27 8.55
N SER A 34 5.08 -7.56 8.75
CA SER A 34 5.88 -8.62 8.12
C SER A 34 5.49 -8.83 6.66
N GLU A 35 6.38 -9.44 5.87
CA GLU A 35 6.02 -9.97 4.54
C GLU A 35 4.83 -10.93 4.61
N ALA A 36 4.76 -11.78 5.65
CA ALA A 36 3.69 -12.77 5.80
C ALA A 36 2.31 -12.14 5.96
N SER A 37 2.22 -10.97 6.60
CA SER A 37 0.96 -10.23 6.77
C SER A 37 0.33 -9.77 5.44
N LEU A 38 1.11 -9.68 4.35
CA LEU A 38 0.61 -9.24 3.05
C LEU A 38 -0.40 -10.23 2.44
N ALA A 39 -0.32 -11.52 2.81
CA ALA A 39 -1.33 -12.50 2.40
C ALA A 39 -2.71 -12.20 3.03
N GLN A 40 -2.74 -11.65 4.24
CA GLN A 40 -3.97 -11.21 4.89
C GLN A 40 -4.50 -9.92 4.26
N VAL A 41 -3.60 -9.01 3.86
CA VAL A 41 -3.97 -7.82 3.09
C VAL A 41 -4.61 -8.21 1.76
N ASP A 42 -4.05 -9.20 1.05
CA ASP A 42 -4.66 -9.72 -0.18
C ASP A 42 -6.09 -10.23 0.06
N ALA A 43 -6.34 -10.96 1.15
CA ALA A 43 -7.66 -11.47 1.51
C ALA A 43 -8.66 -10.33 1.82
N ILE A 44 -8.24 -9.28 2.53
CA ILE A 44 -9.11 -8.12 2.80
C ILE A 44 -9.41 -7.34 1.52
N LEU A 45 -8.42 -7.17 0.65
CA LEU A 45 -8.62 -6.47 -0.62
C LEU A 45 -9.48 -7.26 -1.63
N ASP A 46 -9.61 -8.59 -1.46
CA ASP A 46 -10.60 -9.38 -2.19
C ASP A 46 -12.03 -8.98 -1.82
N GLU A 47 -12.33 -8.79 -0.54
CA GLU A 47 -13.63 -8.28 -0.11
C GLU A 47 -13.88 -6.88 -0.69
N PHE A 48 -12.84 -6.04 -0.77
CA PHE A 48 -12.96 -4.71 -1.37
C PHE A 48 -13.17 -4.76 -2.88
N HIS A 49 -12.64 -5.76 -3.57
CA HIS A 49 -12.85 -5.95 -5.00
C HIS A 49 -14.34 -6.15 -5.32
N GLU A 50 -15.06 -6.92 -4.49
CA GLU A 50 -16.50 -7.13 -4.65
C GLU A 50 -17.32 -5.84 -4.45
N ILE A 51 -16.82 -4.93 -3.61
CA ILE A 51 -17.48 -3.65 -3.28
C ILE A 51 -17.10 -2.54 -4.28
N GLY A 52 -15.86 -2.54 -4.75
CA GLY A 52 -15.28 -1.57 -5.68
C GLY A 52 -14.52 -0.42 -5.00
N SER A 53 -13.41 -0.01 -5.62
CA SER A 53 -12.43 0.95 -5.07
C SER A 53 -13.00 2.32 -4.75
N ARG A 54 -14.05 2.77 -5.44
CA ARG A 54 -14.70 4.05 -5.14
C ARG A 54 -15.34 4.06 -3.76
N ALA A 55 -15.93 2.95 -3.34
CA ALA A 55 -16.58 2.82 -2.05
C ALA A 55 -15.56 2.57 -0.93
N THR A 56 -14.45 1.91 -1.24
CA THR A 56 -13.41 1.56 -0.26
C THR A 56 -12.19 2.49 -0.28
N ALA A 57 -12.22 3.59 -1.05
CA ALA A 57 -11.04 4.38 -1.41
C ALA A 57 -10.15 4.77 -0.22
N SER A 58 -10.72 5.28 0.87
CA SER A 58 -9.95 5.67 2.05
C SER A 58 -9.24 4.48 2.71
N ALA A 59 -9.92 3.33 2.82
CA ALA A 59 -9.32 2.12 3.35
C ALA A 59 -8.25 1.57 2.38
N THR A 60 -8.51 1.60 1.07
CA THR A 60 -7.53 1.20 0.04
C THR A 60 -6.26 2.06 0.10
N VAL A 61 -6.36 3.37 0.36
CA VAL A 61 -5.20 4.23 0.60
C VAL A 61 -4.42 3.80 1.84
N ALA A 62 -5.10 3.53 2.95
CA ALA A 62 -4.46 3.09 4.20
C ALA A 62 -3.75 1.74 4.05
N PHE A 63 -4.38 0.77 3.37
CA PHE A 63 -3.72 -0.49 3.00
C PHE A 63 -2.53 -0.27 2.07
N GLY A 64 -2.65 0.65 1.10
CA GLY A 64 -1.54 1.08 0.26
C GLY A 64 -0.34 1.61 1.06
N ALA A 65 -0.61 2.41 2.09
CA ALA A 65 0.42 2.90 3.01
C ALA A 65 1.05 1.75 3.81
N TYR A 66 0.24 0.80 4.30
CA TYR A 66 0.74 -0.40 4.98
C TYR A 66 1.68 -1.23 4.10
N ILE A 67 1.31 -1.46 2.84
CA ILE A 67 2.16 -2.18 1.87
C ILE A 67 3.51 -1.46 1.68
N GLY A 68 3.48 -0.13 1.59
CA GLY A 68 4.69 0.67 1.53
C GLY A 68 5.54 0.55 2.79
N GLU A 69 4.95 0.56 3.98
CA GLU A 69 5.65 0.37 5.25
C GLU A 69 6.31 -1.02 5.35
N VAL A 70 5.69 -2.07 4.79
CA VAL A 70 6.33 -3.39 4.72
C VAL A 70 7.60 -3.34 3.86
N LEU A 71 7.59 -2.63 2.72
CA LEU A 71 8.79 -2.41 1.91
C LEU A 71 9.86 -1.58 2.65
N VAL A 72 9.43 -0.51 3.34
CA VAL A 72 10.34 0.37 4.10
C VAL A 72 11.05 -0.40 5.21
N ARG A 73 10.30 -1.19 5.99
CA ARG A 73 10.82 -1.90 7.17
C ARG A 73 11.65 -3.12 6.82
N ASN A 74 11.34 -3.81 5.72
CA ASN A 74 11.92 -5.12 5.43
C ASN A 74 12.80 -5.17 4.17
N ALA A 75 12.72 -4.19 3.28
CA ALA A 75 13.39 -4.25 1.98
C ALA A 75 14.28 -3.03 1.65
N GLY A 76 14.52 -2.13 2.62
CA GLY A 76 15.45 -1.00 2.45
C GLY A 76 14.90 0.17 1.64
N TYR A 77 13.57 0.25 1.51
CA TYR A 77 12.90 1.38 0.87
C TYR A 77 12.74 2.56 1.83
N ARG A 78 12.47 3.74 1.27
CA ARG A 78 11.97 4.91 2.00
C ARG A 78 10.86 5.59 1.23
N TRP A 79 9.93 6.22 1.94
CA TRP A 79 8.98 7.14 1.32
C TRP A 79 9.68 8.38 0.80
N ARG A 80 9.19 8.90 -0.34
CA ARG A 80 9.52 10.24 -0.85
C ARG A 80 8.39 10.76 -1.73
N ASP A 81 8.39 12.06 -1.95
CA ASP A 81 7.56 12.66 -2.98
C ASP A 81 7.92 12.12 -4.36
N THR A 82 6.90 11.94 -5.19
CA THR A 82 7.06 11.65 -6.62
C THR A 82 7.70 12.82 -7.35
N THR A 83 8.55 12.54 -8.33
CA THR A 83 8.94 13.53 -9.35
C THR A 83 7.75 13.89 -10.25
N ALA A 84 7.88 14.92 -11.09
CA ALA A 84 6.84 15.26 -12.06
C ALA A 84 6.56 14.09 -13.04
N GLU A 85 7.61 13.45 -13.52
CA GLU A 85 7.53 12.28 -14.44
C GLU A 85 6.83 11.09 -13.77
N GLU A 86 7.11 10.85 -12.50
CA GLU A 86 6.47 9.79 -11.73
C GLU A 86 5.01 10.10 -11.40
N ARG A 87 4.67 11.37 -11.17
CA ARG A 87 3.26 11.76 -11.02
C ARG A 87 2.47 11.41 -12.27
N ASP A 88 3.02 11.65 -13.45
CA ASP A 88 2.37 11.29 -14.70
C ASP A 88 2.28 9.76 -14.87
N LEU A 89 3.37 9.04 -14.60
CA LEU A 89 3.43 7.57 -14.72
C LEU A 89 2.50 6.86 -13.74
N TYR A 90 2.39 7.36 -12.52
CA TYR A 90 1.63 6.74 -11.45
C TYR A 90 0.22 7.30 -11.31
N GLY A 91 -0.27 8.10 -12.25
CA GLY A 91 -1.67 8.56 -12.19
C GLY A 91 -1.94 9.58 -11.07
N GLY A 92 -0.95 10.40 -10.75
CA GLY A 92 -1.07 11.56 -9.88
C GLY A 92 -0.84 11.29 -8.38
N TRP A 93 -0.45 10.09 -7.98
CA TRP A 93 -0.11 9.82 -6.58
C TRP A 93 1.06 10.71 -6.13
N PRO A 94 0.98 11.34 -4.94
CA PRO A 94 1.95 12.34 -4.53
C PRO A 94 3.26 11.75 -4.00
N MET A 95 3.30 10.45 -3.72
CA MET A 95 4.40 9.77 -3.08
C MET A 95 4.60 8.35 -3.61
N VAL A 96 5.82 7.87 -3.43
CA VAL A 96 6.26 6.50 -3.74
C VAL A 96 7.21 6.03 -2.67
N VAL A 97 7.51 4.73 -2.67
CA VAL A 97 8.66 4.19 -1.95
C VAL A 97 9.81 3.96 -2.92
N ALA A 98 11.03 4.32 -2.54
CA ALA A 98 12.23 4.15 -3.36
C ALA A 98 13.39 3.54 -2.57
N ARG A 99 14.23 2.76 -3.26
CA ARG A 99 15.44 2.12 -2.72
C ARG A 99 16.66 2.58 -3.51
N ASP A 100 17.60 3.25 -2.84
CA ASP A 100 18.76 3.85 -3.52
C ASP A 100 19.75 2.82 -4.05
N ALA A 101 19.90 1.70 -3.34
CA ALA A 101 20.89 0.67 -3.64
C ALA A 101 20.79 0.16 -5.09
N ASP A 102 19.57 0.11 -5.64
CA ASP A 102 19.27 -0.40 -6.98
C ASP A 102 18.32 0.49 -7.79
N GLN A 103 18.07 1.71 -7.31
CA GLN A 103 17.19 2.71 -7.96
C GLN A 103 15.75 2.21 -8.22
N LYS A 104 15.28 1.21 -7.46
CA LYS A 104 13.89 0.73 -7.59
C LYS A 104 12.91 1.73 -6.97
N VAL A 105 11.78 1.93 -7.67
CA VAL A 105 10.66 2.77 -7.23
C VAL A 105 9.38 1.96 -7.30
N ALA A 106 8.54 2.06 -6.28
CA ALA A 106 7.25 1.39 -6.19
C ALA A 106 6.14 2.37 -5.78
N ASN A 107 4.96 2.18 -6.38
CA ASN A 107 3.74 2.86 -5.98
C ASN A 107 2.80 1.86 -5.26
N PRO A 108 2.95 1.66 -3.94
CA PRO A 108 2.16 0.68 -3.20
C PRO A 108 0.68 1.07 -3.06
N ILE A 109 0.37 2.37 -3.07
CA ILE A 109 -1.02 2.86 -3.03
C ILE A 109 -1.72 2.56 -4.35
N GLY A 110 -1.10 2.92 -5.47
CA GLY A 110 -1.63 2.56 -6.79
C GLY A 110 -1.73 1.05 -6.98
N LYS A 111 -0.82 0.26 -6.39
CA LYS A 111 -0.91 -1.20 -6.37
C LYS A 111 -2.14 -1.71 -5.62
N ALA A 112 -2.45 -1.16 -4.44
CA ALA A 112 -3.66 -1.50 -3.70
C ALA A 112 -4.93 -1.17 -4.49
N PHE A 113 -4.98 -0.02 -5.17
CA PHE A 113 -6.11 0.30 -6.07
C PHE A 113 -6.23 -0.68 -7.23
N LYS A 114 -5.12 -1.01 -7.92
CA LYS A 114 -5.12 -2.04 -8.97
C LYS A 114 -5.62 -3.39 -8.45
N ARG A 115 -5.24 -3.77 -7.23
CA ARG A 115 -5.72 -5.00 -6.57
C ARG A 115 -7.22 -5.02 -6.36
N VAL A 116 -7.79 -3.90 -5.93
CA VAL A 116 -9.23 -3.75 -5.74
C VAL A 116 -9.97 -3.65 -7.09
N ASP A 117 -9.40 -3.00 -8.10
CA ASP A 117 -10.07 -2.80 -9.39
C ASP A 117 -10.04 -4.06 -10.27
N ASN A 118 -8.93 -4.81 -10.25
CA ASN A 118 -8.69 -5.93 -11.18
C ASN A 118 -8.70 -7.31 -10.50
N GLY A 119 -8.83 -7.36 -9.17
CA GLY A 119 -8.97 -8.60 -8.43
C GLY A 119 -7.66 -9.38 -8.19
N PRO A 120 -7.75 -10.70 -7.88
CA PRO A 120 -6.64 -11.51 -7.35
C PRO A 120 -5.36 -11.57 -8.20
N GLY A 121 -5.46 -11.33 -9.52
CA GLY A 121 -4.30 -11.30 -10.41
C GLY A 121 -3.31 -10.17 -10.07
N GLU A 122 -3.75 -9.18 -9.30
CA GLU A 122 -2.94 -8.06 -8.85
C GLU A 122 -2.38 -8.27 -7.42
N GLY A 123 -2.09 -9.50 -7.02
CA GLY A 123 -1.64 -9.85 -5.67
C GLY A 123 -0.53 -8.95 -5.09
N VAL A 124 -0.71 -8.55 -3.83
CA VAL A 124 0.17 -7.66 -3.08
C VAL A 124 1.38 -8.42 -2.54
N ALA A 125 1.20 -9.63 -2.03
CA ALA A 125 2.31 -10.45 -1.54
C ALA A 125 3.33 -10.73 -2.65
N PHE A 126 2.86 -11.11 -3.85
CA PHE A 126 3.73 -11.30 -5.02
C PHE A 126 4.42 -10.01 -5.46
N PHE A 127 3.71 -8.88 -5.43
CA PHE A 127 4.31 -7.58 -5.71
C PHE A 127 5.47 -7.27 -4.75
N TYR A 128 5.31 -7.51 -3.44
CA TYR A 128 6.40 -7.36 -2.49
C TYR A 128 7.59 -8.25 -2.85
N THR A 129 7.37 -9.53 -3.15
CA THR A 129 8.45 -10.45 -3.54
C THR A 129 9.24 -9.91 -4.74
N VAL A 130 8.58 -9.37 -5.76
CA VAL A 130 9.24 -8.79 -6.94
C VAL A 130 10.07 -7.55 -6.57
N MET A 131 9.51 -6.67 -5.74
CA MET A 131 10.19 -5.43 -5.34
C MET A 131 11.34 -5.67 -4.36
N ALA A 132 11.21 -6.64 -3.46
CA ALA A 132 12.19 -6.93 -2.42
C ALA A 132 13.46 -7.59 -2.97
N GLN A 133 13.36 -8.38 -4.05
CA GLN A 133 14.50 -9.00 -4.74
C GLN A 133 15.52 -7.94 -5.19
N SER A 134 16.81 -8.30 -5.24
CA SER A 134 17.90 -7.48 -5.80
C SER A 134 17.92 -7.64 -7.32
#